data_AF-A0A2E5LVI5-F1
#
_entry.id   AF-A0A2E5LVI5-F1
#
_cell.length_a   1.000
_cell.length_b   1.000
_cell.length_c   1.000
_cell.angle_alpha   90.00
_cell.angle_beta   90.00
_cell.angle_gamma   90.00
#
_symmetry.space_group_name_H-M   'P 1'
#
loop_
_entity.id
_entity.type
_entity.pdbx_description
1 polymer ?
#
loop_
_entity_poly.entity_id
_entity_poly.type
_entity_poly.pdbx_seq_one_letter_code
_entity_poly.pdbx_strand_id
1 'polypeptide(L)' 'MIKKKGCMPCKKFEPFVKETAEKNSLEFRTIMGESMPEKLQPPYYPFFYLYKDKSVLESWGGVSEKKLLSVLKRILKK' A
#
# COMPACT_ATOMS: atom_id res chain seq x y z
N MET A 1 2.53 0.01 -2.64
CA MET A 1 2.28 1.31 -1.97
C MET A 1 2.53 2.44 -2.95
N ILE A 2 1.56 3.32 -3.16
CA ILE A 2 1.73 4.55 -3.91
C ILE A 2 2.07 5.69 -2.95
N LYS A 3 3.06 6.48 -3.31
CA LYS A 3 3.59 7.61 -2.54
C LYS A 3 3.64 8.85 -3.40
N LYS A 4 3.73 10.02 -2.76
CA LYS A 4 3.98 11.30 -3.43
C LYS A 4 5.29 11.91 -2.93
N LYS A 5 6.00 12.66 -3.77
CA LYS A 5 7.18 13.44 -3.36
C LYS A 5 6.80 14.38 -2.21
N GLY A 6 7.65 14.42 -1.18
CA GLY A 6 7.38 15.22 0.02
C GLY A 6 6.33 14.63 0.99
N CYS A 7 5.80 13.43 0.73
CA CYS A 7 4.86 12.77 1.64
C CYS A 7 5.57 12.23 2.89
N MET A 8 5.65 13.05 3.95
CA MET A 8 6.19 12.64 5.25
C MET A 8 5.49 11.41 5.85
N PRO A 9 4.14 11.29 5.82
CA PRO A 9 3.45 10.08 6.29
C PRO A 9 3.87 8.82 5.54
N CYS A 10 4.11 8.93 4.22
CA CYS A 10 4.58 7.82 3.40
C CYS A 10 5.96 7.34 3.87
N LYS A 11 6.91 8.27 4.06
CA LYS A 11 8.28 7.93 4.50
C LYS A 11 8.31 7.28 5.88
N LYS A 12 7.49 7.77 6.82
CA LYS A 12 7.43 7.20 8.18
C LYS A 12 6.78 5.83 8.23
N PHE A 13 5.74 5.60 7.42
CA PHE A 13 4.94 4.39 7.48
C PHE A 13 5.52 3.24 6.63
N GLU A 14 6.30 3.56 5.61
CA GLU A 14 6.91 2.58 4.71
C GLU A 14 7.72 1.46 5.40
N PRO A 15 8.61 1.73 6.37
CA PRO A 15 9.36 0.67 7.05
C PRO A 15 8.45 -0.37 7.69
N PHE A 16 7.39 0.08 8.37
CA PHE A 16 6.39 -0.80 8.98
C PHE A 16 5.65 -1.64 7.94
N VAL A 17 5.27 -1.03 6.81
CA VAL A 17 4.58 -1.76 5.74
C VAL A 17 5.49 -2.80 5.11
N LYS A 18 6.76 -2.46 4.87
CA LYS A 18 7.76 -3.38 4.31
C LYS A 18 7.97 -4.59 5.23
N GLU A 19 8.21 -4.34 6.52
CA GLU A 19 8.37 -5.41 7.52
C GLU A 19 7.11 -6.29 7.60
N THR A 20 5.92 -5.67 7.58
CA THR A 20 4.65 -6.40 7.59
C THR A 20 4.49 -7.28 6.34
N ALA A 21 4.85 -6.77 5.15
CA ALA A 21 4.80 -7.53 3.91
C ALA A 21 5.76 -8.73 3.97
N GLU A 22 6.99 -8.53 4.43
CA GLU A 22 7.99 -9.60 4.59
C GLU A 22 7.49 -10.70 5.55
N LYS A 23 6.91 -10.33 6.70
CA LYS A 23 6.31 -11.28 7.66
C LYS A 23 5.16 -12.10 7.07
N ASN A 24 4.49 -11.59 6.04
CA ASN A 24 3.36 -12.26 5.39
C ASN A 24 3.75 -12.86 4.02
N SER A 25 5.05 -12.96 3.72
CA SER A 25 5.56 -13.48 2.44
C SER A 25 4.99 -12.75 1.22
N LEU A 26 4.75 -11.45 1.34
CA LEU A 26 4.26 -10.58 0.28
C LEU A 26 5.41 -9.77 -0.33
N GLU A 27 5.41 -9.65 -1.66
CA GLU A 27 6.29 -8.70 -2.33
C GLU A 27 5.84 -7.25 -2.05
N PHE A 28 6.76 -6.42 -1.57
CA PHE A 28 6.51 -5.00 -1.33
C PHE A 28 7.12 -4.15 -2.45
N ARG A 29 6.25 -3.43 -3.18
CA ARG A 29 6.65 -2.46 -4.19
C ARG A 29 6.15 -1.06 -3.90
N THR A 30 6.90 -0.08 -4.38
CA THR A 30 6.55 1.33 -4.23
C THR A 30 6.50 2.02 -5.59
N ILE A 31 5.50 2.89 -5.76
CA ILE A 31 5.27 3.63 -7.00
C ILE A 31 5.10 5.10 -6.62
N MET A 32 5.72 5.99 -7.38
CA MET A 32 5.51 7.43 -7.24
C MET A 32 4.23 7.82 -7.97
N GLY A 33 3.32 8.53 -7.32
CA GLY A 33 2.07 9.00 -7.92
C GLY A 33 2.33 9.88 -9.14
N GLU A 34 3.43 10.63 -9.12
CA GLU A 34 3.89 11.46 -10.23
C GLU A 34 4.27 10.67 -11.49
N SER A 35 4.60 9.37 -11.36
CA SER A 35 4.87 8.50 -12.51
C SER A 35 3.60 7.81 -13.04
N MET A 36 2.43 8.07 -12.44
CA MET A 36 1.16 7.48 -12.84
C MET A 36 0.35 8.46 -13.70
N PRO A 37 -0.41 7.97 -14.70
CA PRO A 37 -1.40 8.79 -15.40
C PRO A 37 -2.35 9.48 -14.42
N GLU A 38 -2.65 10.76 -14.62
CA GLU A 38 -3.45 11.57 -13.68
C GLU A 38 -4.77 10.90 -13.29
N LYS A 39 -5.45 10.26 -14.26
CA LYS A 39 -6.72 9.55 -14.04
C LYS A 39 -6.62 8.36 -13.07
N LEU A 40 -5.42 7.83 -12.84
CA LEU A 40 -5.16 6.69 -11.96
C LEU A 40 -4.49 7.10 -10.64
N GLN A 41 -4.18 8.38 -10.46
CA GLN A 41 -3.58 8.86 -9.23
C GLN A 41 -4.59 8.79 -8.08
N PRO A 42 -4.21 8.20 -6.92
CA PRO A 42 -5.10 8.16 -5.78
C PRO A 42 -5.30 9.57 -5.19
N PRO A 43 -6.48 9.87 -4.62
CA PRO A 43 -6.80 11.19 -4.08
C PRO A 43 -6.02 11.53 -2.79
N TYR A 44 -5.41 10.55 -2.14
CA TYR A 44 -4.63 10.71 -0.92
C TYR A 44 -3.46 9.72 -0.85
N TYR A 45 -2.43 10.08 -0.08
CA TYR A 45 -1.20 9.31 0.08
C TYR A 45 -0.87 9.12 1.57
N PRO A 46 -0.29 7.99 1.98
CA PRO A 46 0.01 6.81 1.16
C PRO A 46 -1.24 6.02 0.77
N PHE A 47 -1.20 5.41 -0.40
CA PHE A 47 -2.24 4.52 -0.90
C PHE A 47 -1.67 3.13 -1.16
N PHE A 48 -2.50 2.10 -1.07
CA PHE A 48 -2.09 0.70 -1.15
C PHE A 48 -3.02 -0.05 -2.07
N TYR A 49 -2.39 -0.91 -2.87
CA TYR A 49 -3.05 -1.95 -3.65
C TYR A 49 -2.47 -3.28 -3.17
N LEU A 50 -3.35 -4.22 -2.85
CA LEU A 50 -2.98 -5.63 -2.73
C LEU A 50 -3.33 -6.30 -4.05
N TYR A 51 -2.34 -6.94 -4.68
CA TYR A 51 -2.44 -7.43 -6.05
C TYR A 51 -2.12 -8.92 -6.09
N LYS A 52 -2.91 -9.68 -6.85
CA LYS A 52 -2.71 -11.11 -7.10
C LYS A 52 -3.22 -11.45 -8.50
N ASP A 53 -2.46 -12.23 -9.26
CA ASP A 53 -2.89 -12.79 -10.56
C ASP A 53 -3.51 -11.75 -11.51
N LYS A 54 -2.79 -10.64 -11.72
CA LYS A 54 -3.20 -9.52 -12.58
C LYS A 54 -4.44 -8.74 -12.11
N SER A 55 -4.89 -8.95 -10.88
CA SER A 55 -6.08 -8.33 -10.31
C SER A 55 -5.79 -7.63 -8.99
N VAL A 56 -6.42 -6.47 -8.78
CA VAL A 56 -6.43 -5.79 -7.48
C VAL A 56 -7.41 -6.52 -6.58
N LEU A 57 -6.91 -7.13 -5.50
CA LEU A 57 -7.74 -7.78 -4.48
C LEU A 57 -8.41 -6.76 -3.56
N GLU A 58 -7.68 -5.71 -3.20
CA GLU A 58 -8.15 -4.68 -2.28
C GLU A 58 -7.33 -3.41 -2.45
N SER A 59 -7.94 -2.27 -2.12
CA SER A 59 -7.26 -0.99 -2.09
C SER A 59 -7.67 -0.16 -0.87
N TRP A 60 -6.71 0.56 -0.31
CA TRP A 60 -6.95 1.45 0.82
C TRP A 60 -5.87 2.52 0.90
N GLY A 61 -6.04 3.53 1.73
CA GLY A 61 -4.90 4.38 2.10
C GLY A 61 -5.03 4.96 3.50
N GLY A 62 -4.06 5.82 3.80
CA GLY A 62 -3.77 6.30 5.15
C GLY A 62 -2.70 5.46 5.85
N VAL A 63 -2.34 5.87 7.08
CA VAL A 63 -1.22 5.31 7.86
C VAL A 63 -1.67 4.48 9.07
N SER A 64 -2.88 3.93 9.02
CA SER A 64 -3.40 3.13 10.13
C SER A 64 -2.81 1.71 10.09
N GLU A 65 -1.95 1.39 11.06
CA GLU A 65 -1.41 0.03 11.24
C GLU A 65 -2.53 -0.99 11.43
N LYS A 66 -3.53 -0.66 12.28
CA LYS A 66 -4.69 -1.53 12.52
C LYS A 66 -5.43 -1.85 11.23
N LYS A 67 -5.60 -0.86 10.34
CA LYS A 67 -6.25 -1.07 9.05
C LYS A 67 -5.42 -1.97 8.14
N LEU A 68 -4.11 -1.74 8.04
CA LEU A 68 -3.20 -2.59 7.27
C LEU A 68 -3.32 -4.06 7.71
N LEU A 69 -3.14 -4.31 9.00
CA LEU A 69 -3.18 -5.66 9.57
C LEU A 69 -4.56 -6.31 9.40
N SER A 70 -5.64 -5.54 9.57
CA SER A 70 -7.01 -6.02 9.38
C SER A 70 -7.27 -6.45 7.93
N VAL A 71 -6.84 -5.65 6.95
CA VAL A 71 -6.98 -5.96 5.53
C VAL A 71 -6.21 -7.24 5.18
N LEU A 72 -4.93 -7.32 5.57
CA LEU A 72 -4.10 -8.50 5.30
C LEU A 72 -4.68 -9.75 5.95
N LYS A 73 -5.10 -9.67 7.22
CA LYS A 73 -5.73 -10.80 7.93
C LYS A 73 -7.01 -11.28 7.21
N ARG A 74 -7.80 -10.38 6.65
CA ARG A 74 -9.05 -10.72 5.95
C ARG A 74 -8.77 -11.43 4.62
N ILE A 75 -7.73 -11.03 3.91
CA ILE A 75 -7.48 -11.50 2.54
C ILE A 75 -6.56 -12.71 2.51
N LEU A 76 -5.52 -12.75 3.34
CA LEU A 76 -4.55 -13.86 3.35
C LEU A 76 -5.06 -15.12 4.06
N LYS A 77 -6.17 -15.01 4.81
CA LYS A 77 -6.85 -16.18 5.40
C LYS A 77 -7.88 -16.82 4.46
N LYS A 78 -8.17 -16.20 3.32
CA LYS A 78 -8.97 -16.80 2.24
C LYS A 78 -8.07 -17.61 1.33
#